data_AF-A0AAX3SZV3-F1
#
_entry.id   AF-A0AAX3SZV3-F1
#
_cell.length_a   1.000
_cell.length_b   1.000
_cell.length_c   1.000
_cell.angle_alpha   90.00
_cell.angle_beta   90.00
_cell.angle_gamma   90.00
#
_symmetry.space_group_name_H-M   'P 1'
#
loop_
_entity.id
_entity.type
_entity.pdbx_description
1 polymer ?
#
loop_
_entity_poly.entity_id
_entity_poly.type
_entity_poly.pdbx_seq_one_letter_code
_entity_poly.pdbx_strand_id
1 'polypeptide(L)' 'MIKIGIDPSGTGTTGIIVYGDNILKKQILYTDKFWLNHANYILDFIIDFDLIKY' A
#
# COMPACT_ATOMS: atom_id res chain seq x y z
N MET A 1 -14.67 -2.70 -8.76
CA MET A 1 -13.64 -1.64 -8.89
C MET A 1 -12.71 -1.68 -7.68
N ILE A 2 -11.39 -1.70 -7.90
CA ILE A 2 -10.39 -1.64 -6.83
C ILE A 2 -9.87 -0.21 -6.75
N LYS A 3 -9.69 0.31 -5.53
CA LYS A 3 -9.00 1.58 -5.28
C LYS A 3 -7.92 1.34 -4.24
N ILE A 4 -6.71 1.80 -4.51
CA ILE A 4 -5.59 1.73 -3.57
C ILE A 4 -5.21 3.18 -3.23
N GLY A 5 -5.22 3.51 -1.94
CA GLY A 5 -4.72 4.78 -1.42
C GLY A 5 -3.38 4.55 -0.73
N ILE A 6 -2.40 5.40 -1.01
CA ILE A 6 -1.04 5.33 -0.44
C ILE A 6 -0.71 6.70 0.11
N ASP A 7 -0.37 6.77 1.39
CA ASP A 7 -0.06 8.00 2.10
C ASP A 7 1.31 7.87 2.81
N PRO A 8 2.40 8.31 2.15
CA PRO A 8 3.70 8.41 2.78
C PRO A 8 3.84 9.69 3.62
N SER A 9 4.21 9.54 4.90
CA SER A 9 4.48 10.65 5.80
C SER A 9 5.96 11.04 5.80
N GLY A 10 6.24 12.34 5.98
CA GLY A 10 7.60 12.85 6.19
C GLY A 10 8.32 12.32 7.43
N THR A 11 7.61 11.58 8.30
CA THR A 11 8.15 10.94 9.52
C THR A 11 8.62 9.51 9.28
N GLY A 12 8.57 9.01 8.04
CA GLY A 12 9.00 7.65 7.69
C GLY A 12 7.93 6.59 7.93
N THR A 13 6.64 6.97 7.94
CA THR A 13 5.53 6.01 8.00
C THR A 13 4.78 6.05 6.68
N THR A 14 4.30 4.91 6.19
CA THR A 14 3.41 4.87 5.03
C THR A 14 2.18 4.06 5.35
N GLY A 15 1.02 4.67 5.09
CA GLY A 15 -0.27 4.00 5.10
C GLY A 15 -0.64 3.52 3.70
N ILE A 16 -1.16 2.29 3.62
CA ILE A 16 -1.75 1.74 2.40
C ILE A 16 -3.16 1.25 2.73
N ILE A 17 -4.15 1.71 1.97
CA ILE A 17 -5.56 1.29 2.10
C ILE A 17 -6.04 0.72 0.78
N VAL A 18 -6.81 -0.36 0.84
CA VAL A 18 -7.41 -0.99 -0.33
C VAL A 18 -8.91 -1.08 -0.15
N TYR A 19 -9.65 -0.54 -1.11
CA TYR A 19 -11.09 -0.67 -1.24
C TYR A 19 -11.44 -1.57 -2.42
N GLY A 20 -12.40 -2.46 -2.22
CA GLY A 20 -13.06 -3.23 -3.27
C GLY A 20 -14.54 -2.88 -3.26
N ASP A 21 -15.05 -2.33 -4.36
CA ASP A 21 -16.45 -1.88 -4.49
C ASP A 21 -16.85 -0.90 -3.38
N ASN A 22 -15.94 0.04 -3.10
CA ASN A 22 -16.03 1.04 -2.03
C ASN A 22 -16.08 0.49 -0.59
N ILE A 23 -15.88 -0.82 -0.39
CA ILE A 23 -15.76 -1.45 0.92
C ILE A 23 -14.27 -1.61 1.26
N LEU A 24 -13.86 -1.20 2.46
CA LEU A 24 -12.49 -1.39 2.93
C LEU A 24 -12.16 -2.89 3.01
N LYS A 25 -11.11 -3.32 2.32
CA LYS A 25 -10.65 -4.71 2.28
C LYS A 25 -9.34 -4.91 3.04
N LYS A 26 -8.44 -3.94 2.98
CA LYS A 26 -7.13 -4.02 3.62
C LYS A 26 -6.66 -2.64 4.05
N GLN A 27 -5.97 -2.60 5.18
CA GLN A 27 -5.25 -1.43 5.67
C GLN A 27 -3.93 -1.92 6.26
N ILE A 28 -2.84 -1.28 5.85
CA ILE A 28 -1.49 -1.55 6.34
C ILE A 28 -0.85 -0.22 6.72
N LEU A 29 -0.09 -0.25 7.80
CA LEU A 29 0.85 0.80 8.17
C LEU A 29 2.21 0.14 8.35
N TYR A 30 3.24 0.77 7.79
CA TYR A 30 4.62 0.37 8.04
C TYR A 30 5.50 1.60 8.20
N THR A 31 6.61 1.44 8.91
CA THR A 31 7.54 2.51 9.22
C THR A 31 8.95 2.09 8.85
N ASP A 32 9.64 2.92 8.08
CA ASP A 32 11.04 2.77 7.73
C ASP A 32 11.70 4.17 7.69
N LYS A 33 13.01 4.23 7.91
CA LYS A 33 13.76 5.50 7.83
C LYS A 33 14.22 5.80 6.41
N PHE A 34 14.19 4.81 5.51
CA PHE A 34 14.71 4.90 4.16
C PHE A 34 13.60 4.90 3.12
N TRP A 35 13.42 6.03 2.44
CA TRP A 35 12.42 6.20 1.36
C TRP A 35 12.49 5.13 0.27
N LEU A 36 13.67 4.60 -0.02
CA LEU A 36 13.83 3.51 -0.99
C LEU A 36 13.08 2.24 -0.57
N ASN A 37 13.12 1.89 0.73
CA ASN A 37 12.39 0.74 1.25
C ASN A 37 10.88 0.96 1.18
N HIS A 38 10.43 2.20 1.38
CA HIS A 38 9.02 2.55 1.18
C HIS A 38 8.58 2.29 -0.26
N ALA A 39 9.33 2.78 -1.24
CA ALA A 39 9.03 2.59 -2.65
C ALA A 39 9.01 1.11 -3.04
N ASN A 40 10.01 0.33 -2.59
CA ASN A 40 10.07 -1.10 -2.85
C ASN A 40 8.86 -1.84 -2.26
N TYR A 41 8.52 -1.56 -0.99
CA TYR A 41 7.38 -2.19 -0.34
C TYR A 41 6.05 -1.86 -1.04
N ILE A 42 5.86 -0.61 -1.49
CA ILE A 42 4.67 -0.21 -2.26
C ILE A 42 4.60 -0.97 -3.58
N LEU A 43 5.71 -1.08 -4.31
CA LEU A 43 5.78 -1.80 -5.58
C LEU A 43 5.46 -3.28 -5.40
N ASP A 44 6.11 -3.94 -4.45
CA ASP A 44 5.88 -5.34 -4.12
C ASP A 44 4.42 -5.57 -3.71
N PHE A 45 3.86 -4.69 -2.88
CA PHE A 45 2.46 -4.75 -2.47
C PHE A 45 1.49 -4.66 -3.65
N ILE A 46 1.72 -3.74 -4.59
CA ILE A 46 0.85 -3.57 -5.76
C ILE A 46 0.95 -4.80 -6.66
N ILE A 47 2.15 -5.30 -6.92
CA ILE A 47 2.39 -6.50 -7.75
C ILE A 47 1.69 -7.70 -7.15
N ASP A 48 1.90 -7.98 -5.86
CA ASP A 48 1.27 -9.10 -5.16
C ASP A 48 -0.25 -8.99 -5.18
N PHE A 49 -0.79 -7.78 -4.99
CA PHE A 49 -2.23 -7.57 -5.01
C PHE A 49 -2.85 -7.78 -6.40
N ASP A 50 -2.13 -7.43 -7.47
CA ASP A 50 -2.57 -7.65 -8.85
C ASP A 50 -2.49 -9.14 -9.25
N LEU A 51 -1.48 -9.86 -8.75
CA LEU A 51 -1.32 -11.31 -9.01
C LEU A 51 -2.35 -12.19 -8.28
N ILE A 52 -2.89 -11.75 -7.14
CA ILE A 52 -3.97 -12.48 -6.42
C ILE A 52 -5.32 -12.38 -7.14
N LYS A 53 -5.45 -11.49 -8.14
CA LYS A 53 -6.71 -11.20 -8.85
C LYS A 53 -6.97 -12.10 -10.07
N TYR A 54 -6.09 -13.04 -10.40
CA TYR A 54 -6.22 -13.94 -11.55
C TYR A 54 -6.13 -15.43 -11.17
#